data_AF-A0A9E5LJ65-F1
#
_entry.id   AF-A0A9E5LJ65-F1
#
_cell.length_a   1.000
_cell.length_b   1.000
_cell.length_c   1.000
_cell.angle_alpha   90.00
_cell.angle_beta   90.00
_cell.angle_gamma   90.00
#
_symmetry.space_group_name_H-M   'P 1'
#
loop_
_entity.id
_entity.type
_entity.pdbx_description
1 polymer ?
#
loop_
_entity_poly.entity_id
_entity_poly.type
_entity_poly.pdbx_seq_one_letter_code
_entity_poly.pdbx_strand_id
1 'polypeptide(L)'
;MRLNSTLEIFSSGKWFVGRVAGALITERRNKDSVEITLEGSPISIGSAYVDLSKDPASYRLASTAYQKYLSVFQPGSTWTPVDEARFLEPTFGGWGYGIDDVGAIEAWSEFEKSVPFVFEREIGEWQIKSTELTEADKKTFAICGDFGSIAGIVSTNALIADPRPPLWNEEEEALSYKFASPHLRTDGSVNKGFYGLAISERLAACLWNKKALTPRAVVTIESLDGTSKVATIATSKAGGYFNFNAAGFTYSTNVAKVSFKK
;
A
#
# COMPACT_ATOMS: atom_id res chain seq x y z
N MET A 1 -9.32 19.62 -16.07
CA MET A 1 -8.99 18.69 -14.97
C MET A 1 -7.67 19.18 -14.36
N ARG A 2 -7.67 19.68 -13.12
CA ARG A 2 -6.41 19.99 -12.42
C ARG A 2 -5.89 18.67 -11.87
N LEU A 3 -4.69 18.28 -12.31
CA LEU A 3 -3.98 17.14 -11.73
C LEU A 3 -3.25 17.64 -10.50
N ASN A 4 -3.50 17.02 -9.35
CA ASN A 4 -2.70 17.26 -8.16
C ASN A 4 -1.46 16.36 -8.26
N SER A 5 -0.29 16.99 -8.30
CA SER A 5 1.00 16.32 -8.34
C SER A 5 1.79 16.67 -7.09
N THR A 6 2.16 15.64 -6.31
CA THR A 6 2.95 15.80 -5.08
C THR A 6 4.11 14.81 -5.05
N LEU A 7 5.30 15.30 -4.69
CA LEU A 7 6.50 14.50 -4.45
C LEU A 7 7.04 14.83 -3.05
N GLU A 8 7.08 13.83 -2.17
CA GLU A 8 7.67 13.94 -0.83
C GLU A 8 8.82 12.94 -0.70
N ILE A 9 10.02 13.43 -0.35
CA ILE A 9 11.23 12.60 -0.22
C ILE A 9 11.88 12.83 1.15
N PHE A 10 11.77 11.85 2.03
CA PHE A 10 12.59 11.73 3.24
C PHE A 10 14.05 11.42 2.88
N SER A 11 14.99 12.02 3.61
CA SER A 11 16.44 11.91 3.36
C SER A 11 16.99 10.48 3.46
N SER A 12 16.31 9.61 4.22
CA SER A 12 16.65 8.18 4.42
C SER A 12 15.74 7.21 3.65
N GLY A 13 14.65 7.70 3.05
CA GLY A 13 13.62 6.86 2.43
C GLY A 13 14.08 6.35 1.07
N LYS A 14 14.48 5.08 1.01
CA LYS A 14 14.85 4.38 -0.22
C LYS A 14 13.67 3.65 -0.88
N TRP A 15 12.55 3.57 -0.18
CA TRP A 15 11.31 2.95 -0.66
C TRP A 15 10.23 4.02 -0.84
N PHE A 16 9.36 3.81 -1.83
CA PHE A 16 8.26 4.75 -2.11
C PHE A 16 6.92 4.04 -2.24
N VAL A 17 5.87 4.79 -1.90
CA VAL A 17 4.47 4.44 -2.13
C VAL A 17 3.83 5.57 -2.94
N GLY A 18 2.96 5.24 -3.90
CA GLY A 18 2.42 6.25 -4.78
C GLY A 18 1.11 5.92 -5.50
N ARG A 19 0.59 6.92 -6.20
CA ARG A 19 -0.61 6.90 -7.05
C ARG A 19 -0.19 7.13 -8.51
N VAL A 20 0.60 6.21 -9.06
CA VAL A 20 1.19 6.30 -10.39
C VAL A 20 1.10 4.95 -11.10
N ALA A 21 0.26 4.88 -12.13
CA ALA A 21 0.10 3.67 -12.93
C ALA A 21 1.25 3.55 -13.93
N GLY A 22 1.82 2.34 -14.01
CA GLY A 22 2.92 2.05 -14.94
C GLY A 22 4.19 2.82 -14.62
N ALA A 23 4.54 2.93 -13.33
CA ALA A 23 5.74 3.64 -12.88
C ALA A 23 6.99 3.15 -13.63
N LEU A 24 7.66 4.05 -14.35
CA LEU A 24 8.95 3.82 -14.99
C LEU A 24 10.01 4.60 -14.23
N ILE A 25 11.04 3.90 -13.78
CA ILE A 25 12.13 4.47 -13.00
C ILE A 25 13.39 4.41 -13.85
N THR A 26 14.05 5.54 -14.01
CA THR A 26 15.39 5.58 -14.59
C THR A 26 16.35 6.31 -13.65
N GLU A 27 17.54 5.75 -13.47
CA GLU A 27 18.61 6.36 -12.71
C GLU A 27 19.80 6.65 -13.63
N ARG A 28 20.28 7.90 -13.61
CA ARG A 28 21.50 8.32 -14.29
C ARG A 28 22.48 8.88 -13.26
N ARG A 29 23.62 8.21 -13.10
CA ARG A 29 24.70 8.67 -12.24
C ARG A 29 25.60 9.65 -13.00
N ASN A 30 25.78 10.84 -12.42
CA ASN A 30 26.73 11.84 -12.85
C ASN A 30 27.95 11.85 -11.88
N LYS A 31 28.92 12.73 -12.13
CA LYS A 31 30.14 12.81 -11.32
C LYS A 31 29.85 13.02 -9.82
N ASP A 32 28.96 13.96 -9.51
CA ASP A 32 28.65 14.38 -8.14
C ASP A 32 27.15 14.32 -7.80
N SER A 33 26.33 13.72 -8.67
CA SER A 33 24.87 13.64 -8.49
C SER A 33 24.27 12.37 -9.07
N VAL A 34 23.06 12.03 -8.65
CA VAL A 34 22.21 11.01 -9.29
C VAL A 34 20.93 11.70 -9.73
N GLU A 35 20.63 11.60 -11.02
CA GLU A 35 19.35 12.00 -11.60
C GLU A 35 18.41 10.80 -11.58
N ILE A 36 17.20 11.02 -11.06
CA ILE A 36 16.14 10.02 -10.97
C ILE A 36 14.95 10.56 -11.74
N THR A 37 14.49 9.83 -12.76
CA THR A 37 13.24 10.15 -13.46
C THR A 37 12.19 9.11 -13.11
N LEU A 38 11.01 9.59 -12.71
CA LEU A 38 9.84 8.80 -12.40
C LEU A 38 8.72 9.21 -13.35
N GLU A 39 8.29 8.29 -14.20
CA GLU A 39 7.20 8.52 -15.17
C GLU A 39 6.03 7.59 -14.87
N GLY A 40 4.81 8.03 -15.18
CA GLY A 40 3.63 7.20 -15.14
C GLY A 40 2.36 8.03 -15.13
N SER A 41 1.21 7.37 -15.24
CA SER A 41 -0.09 8.04 -15.34
C SER A 41 -0.74 8.26 -13.98
N PRO A 42 -1.50 9.35 -13.79
CA PRO A 42 -2.29 9.54 -12.58
C PRO A 42 -3.31 8.41 -12.39
N ILE A 43 -3.64 8.14 -11.14
CA ILE A 43 -4.60 7.12 -10.73
C ILE A 43 -5.79 7.79 -10.05
N SER A 44 -7.01 7.31 -10.35
CA SER A 44 -8.20 7.72 -9.59
C SER A 44 -8.21 7.04 -8.22
N ILE A 45 -8.13 7.84 -7.16
CA ILE A 45 -8.34 7.40 -5.78
C ILE A 45 -9.60 8.05 -5.22
N GLY A 46 -10.12 7.55 -4.10
CA GLY A 46 -11.27 8.16 -3.46
C GLY A 46 -11.11 8.34 -1.96
N SER A 47 -12.04 9.10 -1.38
CA SER A 47 -12.29 9.18 0.06
C SER A 47 -13.50 8.32 0.40
N ALA A 48 -13.52 7.77 1.62
CA ALA A 48 -14.65 7.06 2.17
C ALA A 48 -14.85 7.53 3.60
N TYR A 49 -16.12 7.65 3.98
CA TYR A 49 -16.53 8.03 5.32
C TYR A 49 -17.57 7.03 5.81
N VAL A 50 -17.56 6.78 7.12
CA VAL A 50 -18.52 5.91 7.78
C VAL A 50 -19.18 6.67 8.90
N ASP A 51 -20.49 6.85 8.78
CA ASP A 51 -21.34 7.33 9.86
C ASP A 51 -21.67 6.17 10.80
N LEU A 52 -21.09 6.21 11.99
CA LEU A 52 -21.44 5.30 13.06
C LEU A 52 -22.57 5.89 13.92
N SER A 53 -23.56 5.07 14.23
CA SER A 53 -24.61 5.42 15.18
C SER A 53 -23.99 5.73 16.56
N LYS A 54 -24.58 6.69 17.27
CA LYS A 54 -24.14 7.09 18.61
C LYS A 54 -24.69 6.11 19.66
N ASP A 55 -24.21 4.87 19.62
CA ASP A 55 -24.59 3.81 20.55
C ASP A 55 -23.39 2.95 21.04
N PRO A 56 -23.57 2.18 22.13
CA PRO A 56 -22.50 1.35 22.70
C PRO A 56 -21.91 0.29 21.75
N ALA A 57 -22.68 -0.22 20.79
CA ALA A 57 -22.18 -1.24 19.86
C ALA A 57 -21.22 -0.61 18.84
N SER A 58 -21.59 0.55 18.30
CA SER A 58 -20.76 1.37 17.44
C SER A 58 -19.48 1.84 18.13
N TYR A 59 -19.56 2.20 19.42
CA TYR A 59 -18.36 2.48 20.22
C TYR A 59 -17.44 1.27 20.32
N ARG A 60 -17.96 0.07 20.62
CA ARG A 60 -17.14 -1.15 20.70
C ARG A 60 -16.46 -1.48 19.37
N LEU A 61 -17.16 -1.30 18.25
CA LEU A 61 -16.58 -1.47 16.92
C LEU A 61 -15.43 -0.48 16.68
N ALA A 62 -15.67 0.81 16.88
CA ALA A 62 -14.68 1.86 16.67
C ALA A 62 -13.47 1.70 17.59
N SER A 63 -13.69 1.36 18.87
CA SER A 63 -12.64 1.09 19.84
C SER A 63 -11.81 -0.13 19.46
N THR A 64 -12.44 -1.22 19.01
CA THR A 64 -11.75 -2.44 18.54
C THR A 64 -10.89 -2.16 17.31
N ALA A 65 -11.45 -1.43 16.33
CA ALA A 65 -10.71 -1.00 15.13
C ALA A 65 -9.51 -0.13 15.51
N TYR A 66 -9.68 0.77 16.48
CA TYR A 66 -8.59 1.61 16.96
C TYR A 66 -7.49 0.81 17.68
N GLN A 67 -7.85 -0.17 18.51
CA GLN A 67 -6.87 -1.06 19.14
C GLN A 67 -6.08 -1.87 18.10
N LYS A 68 -6.74 -2.30 17.02
CA LYS A 68 -6.07 -2.96 15.89
C LYS A 68 -5.08 -2.04 15.18
N TYR A 69 -5.44 -0.78 14.96
CA TYR A 69 -4.50 0.24 14.48
C TYR A 69 -3.28 0.37 15.40
N LEU A 70 -3.50 0.55 16.71
CA LEU A 70 -2.41 0.68 17.68
C LEU A 70 -1.52 -0.56 17.76
N SER A 71 -2.07 -1.76 17.54
CA SER A 71 -1.27 -2.99 17.57
C SER A 71 -0.12 -2.99 16.55
N VAL A 72 -0.22 -2.15 15.51
CA VAL A 72 0.83 -1.96 14.50
C VAL A 72 1.55 -0.63 14.70
N PHE A 73 0.81 0.47 14.93
CA PHE A 73 1.38 1.81 15.07
C PHE A 73 2.23 1.96 16.33
N GLN A 74 1.73 1.46 17.46
CA GLN A 74 2.37 1.55 18.76
C GLN A 74 2.11 0.27 19.58
N PRO A 75 2.82 -0.83 19.26
CA PRO A 75 2.59 -2.13 19.90
C PRO A 75 2.64 -2.06 21.43
N GLY A 76 1.65 -2.65 22.10
CA GLY A 76 1.52 -2.65 23.56
C GLY A 76 0.81 -1.43 24.15
N SER A 77 0.46 -0.43 23.32
CA SER A 77 -0.41 0.67 23.76
C SER A 77 -1.83 0.16 24.01
N THR A 78 -2.43 0.61 25.11
CA THR A 78 -3.85 0.40 25.45
C THR A 78 -4.66 1.68 25.34
N TRP A 79 -4.08 2.72 24.74
CA TRP A 79 -4.71 4.04 24.65
C TRP A 79 -5.96 3.98 23.75
N THR A 80 -6.97 4.79 24.06
CA THR A 80 -8.13 4.99 23.20
C THR A 80 -8.31 6.50 22.97
N PRO A 81 -8.73 6.91 21.76
CA PRO A 81 -8.82 8.33 21.42
C PRO A 81 -9.92 9.05 22.17
N VAL A 82 -11.00 8.33 22.48
CA VAL A 82 -12.14 8.82 23.26
C VAL A 82 -12.71 7.68 24.08
N ASP A 83 -13.28 8.02 25.23
CA ASP A 83 -14.11 7.09 25.99
C ASP A 83 -15.53 6.96 25.40
N GLU A 84 -16.29 6.01 25.92
CA GLU A 84 -17.66 5.73 25.47
C GLU A 84 -18.56 6.96 25.63
N ALA A 85 -18.48 7.65 26.78
CA ALA A 85 -19.32 8.80 27.06
C ALA A 85 -19.14 9.90 26.00
N ARG A 86 -17.88 10.24 25.67
CA ARG A 86 -17.54 11.22 24.64
C ARG A 86 -17.93 10.74 23.24
N PHE A 87 -17.77 9.46 22.93
CA PHE A 87 -18.17 8.92 21.62
C PHE A 87 -19.68 9.10 21.37
N LEU A 88 -20.49 8.85 22.39
CA LEU A 88 -21.96 8.93 22.35
C LEU A 88 -22.49 10.37 22.26
N GLU A 89 -21.64 11.38 22.48
CA GLU A 89 -22.06 12.77 22.34
C GLU A 89 -22.39 13.11 20.86
N PRO A 90 -23.53 13.79 20.59
CA PRO A 90 -23.90 14.19 19.23
C PRO A 90 -22.88 15.11 18.55
N THR A 91 -22.06 15.83 19.34
CA THR A 91 -21.06 16.77 18.83
C THR A 91 -19.74 16.10 18.44
N PHE A 92 -19.56 14.81 18.75
CA PHE A 92 -18.32 14.12 18.47
C PHE A 92 -18.19 13.75 16.99
N GLY A 93 -17.21 14.38 16.31
CA GLY A 93 -16.98 14.25 14.86
C GLY A 93 -16.15 13.05 14.40
N GLY A 94 -15.66 12.21 15.32
CA GLY A 94 -14.84 11.04 14.97
C GLY A 94 -13.35 11.35 14.74
N TRP A 95 -12.65 10.42 14.09
CA TRP A 95 -11.26 10.50 13.66
C TRP A 95 -11.11 9.87 12.27
N GLY A 96 -9.98 10.11 11.60
CA GLY A 96 -9.69 9.57 10.26
C GLY A 96 -8.40 8.76 10.21
N TYR A 97 -8.23 8.02 9.13
CA TYR A 97 -7.00 7.32 8.78
C TYR A 97 -6.53 7.77 7.40
N GLY A 98 -5.24 8.09 7.27
CA GLY A 98 -4.59 8.46 6.02
C GLY A 98 -3.81 7.31 5.39
N ILE A 99 -3.29 7.55 4.18
CA ILE A 99 -2.38 6.61 3.50
C ILE A 99 -1.04 6.45 4.24
N ASP A 100 -0.65 7.46 5.02
CA ASP A 100 0.61 7.49 5.75
C ASP A 100 0.50 6.82 7.14
N ASP A 101 -0.70 6.36 7.52
CA ASP A 101 -0.99 5.79 8.84
C ASP A 101 -0.69 4.28 8.87
N VAL A 102 0.46 3.93 9.46
CA VAL A 102 0.78 2.53 9.77
C VAL A 102 -0.29 1.95 10.69
N GLY A 103 -0.93 0.85 10.29
CA GLY A 103 -2.02 0.22 11.05
C GLY A 103 -3.43 0.56 10.58
N ALA A 104 -3.59 1.51 9.64
CA ALA A 104 -4.90 1.90 9.12
C ALA A 104 -5.65 0.73 8.47
N ILE A 105 -4.92 -0.21 7.84
CA ILE A 105 -5.51 -1.40 7.22
C ILE A 105 -6.10 -2.34 8.25
N GLU A 106 -5.45 -2.49 9.41
CA GLU A 106 -5.95 -3.31 10.50
C GLU A 106 -7.23 -2.74 11.11
N ALA A 107 -7.37 -1.41 11.18
CA ALA A 107 -8.62 -0.76 11.54
C ALA A 107 -9.71 -0.94 10.47
N TRP A 108 -9.36 -0.71 9.20
CA TRP A 108 -10.28 -0.90 8.07
C TRP A 108 -10.86 -2.32 8.03
N SER A 109 -10.00 -3.32 8.17
CA SER A 109 -10.38 -4.73 8.18
C SER A 109 -11.39 -5.06 9.27
N GLU A 110 -11.41 -4.29 10.36
CA GLU A 110 -12.43 -4.45 11.40
C GLU A 110 -13.75 -3.79 11.03
N PHE A 111 -13.71 -2.57 10.49
CA PHE A 111 -14.91 -1.87 10.04
C PHE A 111 -15.61 -2.59 8.89
N GLU A 112 -14.85 -3.09 7.92
CA GLU A 112 -15.38 -3.72 6.70
C GLU A 112 -16.24 -4.96 6.98
N LYS A 113 -16.03 -5.63 8.12
CA LYS A 113 -16.86 -6.77 8.54
C LYS A 113 -18.30 -6.39 8.89
N SER A 114 -18.52 -5.15 9.31
CA SER A 114 -19.78 -4.70 9.90
C SER A 114 -20.39 -3.50 9.19
N VAL A 115 -19.60 -2.74 8.42
CA VAL A 115 -20.02 -1.50 7.79
C VAL A 115 -19.64 -1.52 6.31
N PRO A 116 -20.61 -1.33 5.39
CA PRO A 116 -20.29 -1.18 3.98
C PRO A 116 -19.63 0.18 3.73
N PHE A 117 -18.41 0.14 3.19
CA PHE A 117 -17.76 1.35 2.67
C PHE A 117 -18.21 1.61 1.22
N VAL A 118 -18.44 2.88 0.90
CA VAL A 118 -18.61 3.38 -0.48
C VAL A 118 -17.71 4.61 -0.63
N PHE A 119 -17.13 4.80 -1.81
CA PHE A 119 -16.46 6.06 -2.08
C PHE A 119 -17.44 7.22 -2.03
N GLU A 120 -17.03 8.32 -1.40
CA GLU A 120 -17.78 9.58 -1.37
C GLU A 120 -17.37 10.51 -2.52
N ARG A 121 -16.06 10.57 -2.78
CA ARG A 121 -15.47 11.37 -3.85
C ARG A 121 -14.33 10.60 -4.46
N GLU A 122 -14.09 10.86 -5.74
CA GLU A 122 -12.91 10.38 -6.44
C GLU A 122 -12.15 11.51 -7.10
N ILE A 123 -10.83 11.44 -7.05
CA ILE A 123 -9.91 12.41 -7.61
C ILE A 123 -8.77 11.68 -8.31
N GLY A 124 -8.40 12.18 -9.49
CA GLY A 124 -7.20 11.73 -10.18
C GLY A 124 -5.97 12.34 -9.53
N GLU A 125 -5.12 11.51 -8.95
CA GLU A 125 -3.88 11.94 -8.32
C GLU A 125 -2.67 11.34 -9.01
N TRP A 126 -1.61 12.13 -9.08
CA TRP A 126 -0.26 11.64 -9.34
C TRP A 126 0.56 11.95 -8.08
N GLN A 127 0.92 10.92 -7.32
CA GLN A 127 1.62 11.13 -6.06
C GLN A 127 2.71 10.09 -5.89
N ILE A 128 3.87 10.51 -5.40
CA ILE A 128 4.92 9.61 -4.93
C ILE A 128 5.45 10.14 -3.61
N LYS A 129 5.50 9.29 -2.59
CA LYS A 129 6.04 9.61 -1.28
C LYS A 129 7.06 8.54 -0.89
N SER A 130 8.21 8.94 -0.36
CA SER A 130 9.08 7.96 0.31
C SER A 130 8.55 7.65 1.71
N THR A 131 8.95 6.50 2.25
CA THR A 131 8.62 6.10 3.61
C THR A 131 9.88 6.01 4.46
N GLU A 132 9.73 6.27 5.75
CA GLU A 132 10.72 5.84 6.72
C GLU A 132 10.77 4.31 6.78
N LEU A 133 11.99 3.77 6.87
CA LEU A 133 12.22 2.34 6.98
C LEU A 133 12.22 1.93 8.45
N THR A 134 11.51 0.85 8.76
CA THR A 134 11.60 0.22 10.10
C THR A 134 12.96 -0.45 10.29
N GLU A 135 13.31 -0.83 11.53
CA GLU A 135 14.54 -1.60 11.79
C GLU A 135 14.56 -2.95 11.06
N ALA A 136 13.39 -3.58 10.88
CA ALA A 136 13.27 -4.81 10.10
C ALA A 136 13.55 -4.57 8.61
N ASP A 137 13.03 -3.47 8.05
CA ASP A 137 13.28 -3.08 6.66
C ASP A 137 14.77 -2.77 6.44
N LYS A 138 15.37 -1.99 7.35
CA LYS A 138 16.80 -1.66 7.32
C LYS A 138 17.65 -2.93 7.36
N LYS A 139 17.32 -3.89 8.23
CA LYS A 139 18.02 -5.17 8.31
C LYS A 139 17.91 -5.95 7.00
N THR A 140 16.72 -6.04 6.42
CA THR A 140 16.48 -6.73 5.14
C THR A 140 17.28 -6.09 4.02
N PHE A 141 17.23 -4.76 3.92
CA PHE A 141 17.96 -4.00 2.90
C PHE A 141 19.49 -4.08 3.11
N ALA A 142 19.97 -4.10 4.35
CA ALA A 142 21.39 -4.23 4.66
C ALA A 142 21.96 -5.58 4.19
N ILE A 143 21.19 -6.68 4.25
CA ILE A 143 21.62 -7.99 3.72
C ILE A 143 21.88 -7.92 2.21
N CYS A 144 21.11 -7.11 1.48
CA CYS A 144 21.20 -7.02 0.03
C CYS A 144 22.23 -6.02 -0.51
N GLY A 145 22.88 -5.23 0.35
CA GLY A 145 23.92 -4.28 -0.05
C GLY A 145 23.38 -3.12 -0.90
N ASP A 146 24.13 -2.69 -1.92
CA ASP A 146 23.76 -1.55 -2.78
C ASP A 146 22.76 -1.94 -3.87
N PHE A 147 21.50 -1.55 -3.68
CA PHE A 147 20.39 -1.74 -4.62
C PHE A 147 20.05 -0.50 -5.46
N GLY A 148 20.87 0.56 -5.44
CA GLY A 148 20.63 1.81 -6.17
C GLY A 148 20.08 2.94 -5.30
N SER A 149 19.67 4.04 -5.93
CA SER A 149 19.10 5.18 -5.19
C SER A 149 17.67 4.90 -4.72
N ILE A 150 16.92 4.11 -5.49
CA ILE A 150 15.56 3.65 -5.16
C ILE A 150 15.55 2.12 -5.04
N ALA A 151 15.09 1.61 -3.91
CA ALA A 151 14.89 0.17 -3.69
C ALA A 151 13.66 -0.34 -4.47
N GLY A 152 12.58 0.44 -4.43
CA GLY A 152 11.35 0.13 -5.14
C GLY A 152 10.25 1.12 -4.85
N ILE A 153 9.17 0.99 -5.61
CA ILE A 153 7.94 1.77 -5.52
C ILE A 153 6.77 0.82 -5.58
N VAL A 154 5.85 0.92 -4.62
CA VAL A 154 4.51 0.37 -4.76
C VAL A 154 3.56 1.45 -5.21
N SER A 155 2.69 1.12 -6.17
CA SER A 155 1.58 1.97 -6.53
C SER A 155 0.25 1.24 -6.54
N THR A 156 -0.80 1.89 -6.03
CA THR A 156 -2.15 1.32 -6.00
C THR A 156 -3.21 2.41 -6.04
N ASN A 157 -4.40 2.07 -6.54
CA ASN A 157 -5.61 2.91 -6.44
C ASN A 157 -6.44 2.63 -5.18
N ALA A 158 -5.91 1.86 -4.23
CA ALA A 158 -6.55 1.59 -2.94
C ALA A 158 -6.63 2.85 -2.08
N LEU A 159 -7.72 3.04 -1.33
CA LEU A 159 -7.91 4.19 -0.44
C LEU A 159 -6.79 4.24 0.62
N ILE A 160 -6.54 3.11 1.29
CA ILE A 160 -5.44 2.93 2.24
C ILE A 160 -4.47 1.86 1.76
N ALA A 161 -3.20 2.03 2.09
CA ALA A 161 -2.12 1.10 1.76
C ALA A 161 -1.09 1.11 2.89
N ASP A 162 -0.34 0.03 3.06
CA ASP A 162 0.73 0.01 4.06
C ASP A 162 1.83 0.98 3.61
N PRO A 163 2.17 2.03 4.36
CA PRO A 163 3.15 3.01 3.89
C PRO A 163 4.57 2.41 3.81
N ARG A 164 4.82 1.26 4.44
CA ARG A 164 6.13 0.60 4.52
C ARG A 164 6.45 -0.24 3.28
N PRO A 165 7.72 -0.69 3.10
CA PRO A 165 8.05 -1.67 2.08
C PRO A 165 7.24 -2.98 2.21
N PRO A 166 6.96 -3.67 1.09
CA PRO A 166 6.46 -5.04 1.12
C PRO A 166 7.36 -5.94 1.96
N LEU A 167 6.73 -6.76 2.78
CA LEU A 167 7.43 -7.67 3.68
C LEU A 167 7.94 -8.88 2.89
N TRP A 168 9.23 -9.16 3.03
CA TRP A 168 9.84 -10.36 2.49
C TRP A 168 9.56 -11.56 3.39
N ASN A 169 9.04 -12.64 2.81
CA ASN A 169 8.90 -13.94 3.45
C ASN A 169 9.86 -14.94 2.77
N GLU A 170 10.87 -15.39 3.52
CA GLU A 170 11.89 -16.34 3.04
C GLU A 170 11.30 -17.72 2.73
N GLU A 171 10.35 -18.20 3.53
CA GLU A 171 9.74 -19.53 3.36
C GLU A 171 8.85 -19.59 2.11
N GLU A 172 8.06 -18.54 1.87
CA GLU A 172 7.19 -18.42 0.71
C GLU A 172 7.94 -17.92 -0.55
N GLU A 173 9.19 -17.46 -0.41
CA GLU A 173 9.94 -16.73 -1.45
C GLU A 173 9.08 -15.63 -2.09
N ALA A 174 8.44 -14.80 -1.26
CA ALA A 174 7.44 -13.83 -1.71
C ALA A 174 7.52 -12.49 -0.98
N LEU A 175 7.24 -11.41 -1.71
CA LEU A 175 6.94 -10.09 -1.14
C LEU A 175 5.44 -9.95 -0.93
N SER A 176 5.04 -9.56 0.28
CA SER A 176 3.62 -9.32 0.63
C SER A 176 3.37 -7.84 0.93
N TYR A 177 2.30 -7.29 0.35
CA TYR A 177 1.91 -5.90 0.54
C TYR A 177 0.42 -5.76 0.79
N LYS A 178 0.03 -5.05 1.85
CA LYS A 178 -1.36 -4.87 2.24
C LYS A 178 -1.93 -3.54 1.76
N PHE A 179 -3.19 -3.56 1.36
CA PHE A 179 -3.94 -2.36 0.96
C PHE A 179 -5.43 -2.64 1.02
N ALA A 180 -6.25 -1.60 1.13
CA ALA A 180 -7.70 -1.75 1.20
C ALA A 180 -8.44 -0.57 0.58
N SER A 181 -9.64 -0.83 0.11
CA SER A 181 -10.52 0.16 -0.52
C SER A 181 -11.97 -0.31 -0.45
N PRO A 182 -12.96 0.58 -0.60
CA PRO A 182 -14.36 0.18 -0.73
C PRO A 182 -14.58 -0.81 -1.87
N HIS A 183 -15.54 -1.73 -1.72
CA HIS A 183 -15.96 -2.64 -2.80
C HIS A 183 -16.58 -1.90 -3.99
N LEU A 184 -17.27 -0.78 -3.72
CA LEU A 184 -18.06 -0.04 -4.69
C LEU A 184 -17.56 1.41 -4.83
N ARG A 185 -17.72 1.93 -6.04
CA ARG A 185 -17.44 3.32 -6.41
C ARG A 185 -18.61 4.22 -6.01
N THR A 186 -18.42 5.53 -6.16
CA THR A 186 -19.43 6.56 -5.89
C THR A 186 -20.75 6.33 -6.64
N ASP A 187 -20.68 5.76 -7.84
CA ASP A 187 -21.83 5.45 -8.71
C ASP A 187 -22.44 4.06 -8.48
N GLY A 188 -21.97 3.33 -7.46
CA GLY A 188 -22.41 1.97 -7.14
C GLY A 188 -21.81 0.88 -8.02
N SER A 189 -20.96 1.21 -9.00
CA SER A 189 -20.25 0.22 -9.80
C SER A 189 -19.12 -0.44 -9.01
N VAL A 190 -18.68 -1.63 -9.45
CA VAL A 190 -17.60 -2.37 -8.78
C VAL A 190 -16.29 -1.58 -8.84
N ASN A 191 -15.67 -1.37 -7.69
CA ASN A 191 -14.36 -0.76 -7.60
C ASN A 191 -13.28 -1.75 -8.05
N LYS A 192 -12.68 -1.47 -9.20
CA LYS A 192 -11.63 -2.30 -9.79
C LYS A 192 -10.26 -1.86 -9.31
N GLY A 193 -9.53 -2.82 -8.75
CA GLY A 193 -8.22 -2.57 -8.18
C GLY A 193 -7.08 -2.59 -9.19
N PHE A 194 -6.04 -1.88 -8.81
CA PHE A 194 -4.74 -1.79 -9.45
C PHE A 194 -3.68 -1.87 -8.35
N TYR A 195 -2.68 -2.71 -8.58
CA TYR A 195 -1.47 -2.85 -7.78
C TYR A 195 -0.28 -2.91 -8.74
N GLY A 196 0.70 -2.06 -8.54
CA GLY A 196 1.96 -2.00 -9.26
C GLY A 196 3.12 -2.09 -8.27
N LEU A 197 4.14 -2.86 -8.63
CA LEU A 197 5.43 -2.90 -7.92
C LEU A 197 6.55 -2.73 -8.94
N ALA A 198 7.32 -1.66 -8.78
CA ALA A 198 8.62 -1.50 -9.41
C ALA A 198 9.69 -1.80 -8.36
N ILE A 199 10.61 -2.74 -8.60
CA ILE A 199 11.68 -3.08 -7.66
C ILE A 199 13.01 -3.15 -8.41
N SER A 200 14.09 -2.68 -7.78
CA SER A 200 15.40 -2.70 -8.43
C SER A 200 15.83 -4.15 -8.71
N GLU A 201 16.48 -4.37 -9.86
CA GLU A 201 16.94 -5.70 -10.25
C GLU A 201 17.91 -6.29 -9.22
N ARG A 202 18.71 -5.45 -8.57
CA ARG A 202 19.68 -5.85 -7.54
C ARG A 202 18.99 -6.34 -6.27
N LEU A 203 17.98 -5.61 -5.79
CA LEU A 203 17.22 -6.03 -4.61
C LEU A 203 16.44 -7.32 -4.90
N ALA A 204 15.79 -7.42 -6.06
CA ALA A 204 15.09 -8.64 -6.44
C ALA A 204 16.04 -9.83 -6.60
N ALA A 205 17.20 -9.66 -7.23
CA ALA A 205 18.17 -10.75 -7.36
C ALA A 205 18.69 -11.25 -6.00
N CYS A 206 18.88 -10.34 -5.03
CA CYS A 206 19.25 -10.66 -3.66
C CYS A 206 18.14 -11.44 -2.94
N LEU A 207 16.93 -10.88 -2.84
CA LEU A 207 15.83 -11.46 -2.06
C LEU A 207 15.50 -12.87 -2.54
N TRP A 208 15.36 -13.06 -3.85
CA TRP A 208 15.03 -14.37 -4.42
C TRP A 208 16.24 -15.28 -4.65
N ASN A 209 17.45 -14.86 -4.28
CA ASN A 209 18.70 -15.60 -4.46
C ASN A 209 18.86 -16.21 -5.88
N LYS A 210 18.39 -15.49 -6.90
CA LYS A 210 18.34 -15.94 -8.30
C LYS A 210 19.18 -15.01 -9.17
N LYS A 211 20.33 -15.53 -9.64
CA LYS A 211 21.28 -14.81 -10.54
C LYS A 211 20.63 -14.34 -11.85
N ALA A 212 19.56 -14.99 -12.30
CA ALA A 212 18.73 -14.57 -13.42
C ALA A 212 17.27 -14.90 -13.11
N LEU A 213 16.50 -13.88 -12.74
CA LEU A 213 15.06 -14.03 -12.58
C LEU A 213 14.42 -14.19 -13.97
N THR A 214 13.83 -15.36 -14.23
CA THR A 214 12.96 -15.54 -15.39
C THR A 214 11.78 -14.59 -15.26
N PRO A 215 11.28 -13.97 -16.35
CA PRO A 215 10.22 -12.95 -16.30
C PRO A 215 8.83 -13.50 -15.89
N ARG A 216 8.76 -14.74 -15.40
CA ARG A 216 7.54 -15.41 -14.96
C ARG A 216 7.39 -15.30 -13.44
N ALA A 217 7.18 -14.06 -12.99
CA ALA A 217 6.62 -13.83 -11.67
C ALA A 217 5.11 -14.12 -11.66
N VAL A 218 4.53 -14.19 -10.47
CA VAL A 218 3.10 -14.29 -10.23
C VAL A 218 2.76 -13.25 -9.17
N VAL A 219 1.71 -12.48 -9.43
CA VAL A 219 1.11 -11.57 -8.45
C VAL A 219 -0.20 -12.22 -7.98
N THR A 220 -0.31 -12.60 -6.72
CA THR A 220 -1.57 -13.10 -6.17
C THR A 220 -2.24 -12.01 -5.37
N ILE A 221 -3.55 -11.80 -5.54
CA ILE A 221 -4.32 -10.87 -4.74
C ILE A 221 -5.24 -11.68 -3.82
N GLU A 222 -4.89 -11.75 -2.54
CA GLU A 222 -5.73 -12.34 -1.51
C GLU A 222 -6.67 -11.25 -0.96
N SER A 223 -7.96 -11.55 -0.80
CA SER A 223 -8.96 -10.67 -0.17
C SER A 223 -9.55 -11.38 1.05
N LEU A 224 -10.19 -10.63 1.96
CA LEU A 224 -10.95 -11.22 3.06
C LEU A 224 -12.09 -12.12 2.57
N ASP A 225 -12.73 -11.75 1.46
CA ASP A 225 -13.90 -12.45 0.92
C ASP A 225 -13.55 -13.63 0.00
N GLY A 226 -12.25 -13.96 -0.11
CA GLY A 226 -11.75 -15.02 -0.98
C GLY A 226 -10.46 -14.64 -1.71
N THR A 227 -9.88 -15.57 -2.47
CA THR A 227 -8.61 -15.32 -3.16
C THR A 227 -8.81 -15.10 -4.66
N SER A 228 -8.32 -14.00 -5.19
CA SER A 228 -8.23 -13.73 -6.64
C SER A 228 -6.80 -13.93 -7.12
N LYS A 229 -6.56 -14.98 -7.91
CA LYS A 229 -5.24 -15.21 -8.54
C LYS A 229 -5.17 -14.42 -9.86
N VAL A 230 -4.35 -13.38 -9.92
CA VAL A 230 -4.09 -12.61 -11.15
C VAL A 230 -2.68 -12.89 -11.65
N ALA A 231 -2.52 -13.88 -12.52
CA ALA A 231 -1.19 -14.19 -13.05
C ALA A 231 -0.68 -13.05 -13.97
N THR A 232 0.26 -12.25 -13.48
CA THR A 232 0.94 -11.22 -14.28
C THR A 232 2.33 -11.68 -14.71
N ILE A 233 2.65 -11.52 -15.99
CA ILE A 233 4.01 -11.64 -16.53
C ILE A 233 4.78 -10.36 -16.18
N ALA A 234 5.98 -10.45 -15.61
CA ALA A 234 6.80 -9.27 -15.34
C ALA A 234 7.04 -8.50 -16.66
N THR A 235 6.46 -7.31 -16.78
CA THR A 235 6.52 -6.52 -18.00
C THR A 235 7.78 -5.66 -17.99
N SER A 236 8.82 -6.20 -18.61
CA SER A 236 10.04 -5.51 -19.05
C SER A 236 11.00 -5.00 -17.96
N LYS A 237 12.29 -5.14 -18.26
CA LYS A 237 13.40 -4.46 -17.61
C LYS A 237 13.51 -3.06 -18.21
N ALA A 238 12.95 -2.06 -17.56
CA ALA A 238 13.15 -0.66 -17.94
C ALA A 238 13.98 0.01 -16.83
N GLY A 239 15.09 0.64 -17.20
CA GLY A 239 15.92 1.40 -16.27
C GLY A 239 16.55 0.62 -15.10
N GLY A 240 16.62 -0.72 -15.17
CA GLY A 240 17.18 -1.56 -14.10
C GLY A 240 16.17 -1.95 -13.02
N TYR A 241 14.88 -1.89 -13.32
CA TYR A 241 13.77 -2.28 -12.44
C TYR A 241 12.90 -3.38 -13.05
N PHE A 242 12.45 -4.30 -12.20
CA PHE A 242 11.36 -5.23 -12.52
C PHE A 242 10.01 -4.58 -12.19
N ASN A 243 9.08 -4.64 -13.14
CA ASN A 243 7.72 -4.13 -12.97
C ASN A 243 6.70 -5.27 -12.93
N PHE A 244 5.89 -5.29 -11.88
CA PHE A 244 4.79 -6.23 -11.68
C PHE A 244 3.48 -5.45 -11.55
N ASN A 245 2.44 -5.84 -12.28
CA ASN A 245 1.16 -5.13 -12.28
C ASN A 245 -0.01 -6.11 -12.17
N ALA A 246 -0.90 -5.96 -11.19
CA ALA A 246 -2.18 -6.66 -11.14
C ALA A 246 -3.31 -5.63 -11.27
N ALA A 247 -4.29 -5.90 -12.13
CA ALA A 247 -5.42 -5.00 -12.36
C ALA A 247 -6.72 -5.78 -12.57
N GLY A 248 -7.86 -5.14 -12.29
CA GLY A 248 -9.19 -5.69 -12.55
C GLY A 248 -9.75 -6.61 -11.45
N PHE A 249 -8.99 -6.82 -10.36
CA PHE A 249 -9.48 -7.49 -9.16
C PHE A 249 -10.51 -6.63 -8.40
N THR A 250 -11.27 -7.23 -7.50
CA THR A 250 -12.23 -6.53 -6.64
C THR A 250 -11.59 -6.20 -5.31
N TYR A 251 -11.95 -5.06 -4.73
CA TYR A 251 -11.44 -4.65 -3.44
C TYR A 251 -12.13 -5.35 -2.28
N SER A 252 -11.35 -5.54 -1.22
CA SER A 252 -11.72 -5.62 0.20
C SER A 252 -10.48 -5.12 0.97
N THR A 253 -10.23 -5.59 2.19
CA THR A 253 -8.85 -5.70 2.70
C THR A 253 -8.10 -6.74 1.86
N ASN A 254 -7.04 -6.32 1.16
CA ASN A 254 -6.28 -7.14 0.23
C ASN A 254 -4.81 -7.31 0.64
N VAL A 255 -4.21 -8.43 0.20
CA VAL A 255 -2.78 -8.68 0.24
C VAL A 255 -2.30 -9.05 -1.17
N ALA A 256 -1.41 -8.24 -1.74
CA ALA A 256 -0.66 -8.61 -2.93
C ALA A 256 0.56 -9.44 -2.53
N LYS A 257 0.73 -10.61 -3.17
CA LYS A 257 1.90 -11.45 -3.04
C LYS A 257 2.63 -11.56 -4.37
N VAL A 258 3.87 -11.09 -4.42
CA VAL A 258 4.73 -11.22 -5.60
C VAL A 258 5.73 -12.34 -5.34
N SER A 259 5.75 -13.36 -6.20
CA SER A 259 6.69 -14.48 -6.13
C SER A 259 7.16 -14.85 -7.54
N PHE A 260 8.32 -15.51 -7.63
CA PHE A 260 8.76 -16.12 -8.89
C PHE A 260 8.37 -17.59 -8.91
N LYS A 261 7.77 -18.06 -10.00
CA LYS A 261 7.53 -19.50 -10.14
C LYS A 261 8.86 -20.25 -10.02
N LYS A 262 8.83 -21.36 -9.28
CA LYS A 262 9.90 -22.35 -9.28
C LYS A 262 10.00 -23.01 -10.65
#